data_AF-A0A1V5FYS9-F1
#
_entry.id   AF-A0A1V5FYS9-F1
#
_cell.length_a   1.000
_cell.length_b   1.000
_cell.length_c   1.000
_cell.angle_alpha   90.00
_cell.angle_beta   90.00
_cell.angle_gamma   90.00
#
_symmetry.space_group_name_H-M   'P 1'
#
loop_
_entity.id
_entity.type
_entity.pdbx_description
1 polymer ?
#
loop_
_entity_poly.entity_id
_entity_poly.type
_entity_poly.pdbx_seq_one_letter_code
_entity_poly.pdbx_strand_id
1 'polypeptide(L)'
;MRALAFLVVGLMLGALISVTALNVLNRGPQTHKAVMLMMKYQVDTARSVIDPGCPNGASAQRQFATLRALSDDLDAIFVPRGFDKELFGKQSQQMRDRLDKALQTDWSGCPQQVEALNLVRQGCKSCHDEFEG
;
A
#
# COMPACT_ATOMS: atom_id res chain seq x y z
N MET A 1 46.66 -30.26 9.57
CA MET A 1 45.30 -30.73 9.92
C MET A 1 44.40 -29.62 10.46
N ARG A 2 44.73 -28.97 11.59
CA ARG A 2 43.85 -27.96 12.24
C ARG A 2 43.55 -26.74 11.36
N ALA A 3 44.56 -26.13 10.74
CA ALA A 3 44.37 -24.96 9.87
C ALA A 3 43.49 -25.25 8.63
N LEU A 4 43.64 -26.45 8.05
CA LEU A 4 42.86 -26.88 6.89
C LEU A 4 41.38 -27.11 7.26
N ALA A 5 41.13 -27.65 8.46
CA ALA A 5 39.77 -27.79 9.00
C ALA A 5 39.10 -26.42 9.22
N PHE A 6 39.82 -25.44 9.80
CA PHE A 6 39.28 -24.08 9.96
C PHE A 6 39.01 -23.40 8.62
N LEU A 7 39.86 -23.60 7.61
CA LEU A 7 39.66 -23.06 6.27
C LEU A 7 38.38 -23.63 5.63
N VAL A 8 38.18 -24.95 5.69
CA VAL A 8 36.98 -25.59 5.14
C VAL A 8 35.70 -25.11 5.84
N VAL A 9 35.72 -25.01 7.17
CA VAL A 9 34.57 -24.51 7.94
C VAL A 9 34.28 -23.05 7.60
N GLY A 10 35.30 -22.20 7.52
CA GLY A 10 35.14 -20.80 7.13
C GLY A 10 34.56 -20.63 5.73
N LEU A 11 35.00 -21.47 4.78
CA LEU A 11 34.51 -21.44 3.40
C LEU A 11 33.05 -21.90 3.31
N MET A 12 32.66 -22.93 4.09
CA MET A 12 31.26 -23.35 4.17
C MET A 12 30.37 -22.29 4.81
N LEU A 13 30.80 -21.67 5.91
CA LEU A 13 30.04 -20.55 6.51
C LEU A 13 29.90 -19.38 5.54
N GLY A 14 30.99 -19.00 4.88
CA GLY A 14 30.99 -17.91 3.90
C GLY A 14 30.06 -18.19 2.72
N ALA A 15 30.04 -19.42 2.22
CA ALA A 15 29.14 -19.84 1.14
C ALA A 15 27.67 -19.77 1.59
N LEU A 16 27.35 -20.26 2.79
CA LEU A 16 25.99 -20.20 3.33
C LEU A 16 25.50 -18.76 3.51
N ILE A 17 26.34 -17.87 4.06
CA ILE A 17 26.01 -16.44 4.21
C ILE A 17 25.82 -15.79 2.83
N SER A 18 26.67 -16.10 1.86
CA SER A 18 26.58 -15.52 0.51
C SER A 18 25.30 -15.94 -0.21
N VAL A 19 24.95 -17.23 -0.19
CA VAL A 19 23.74 -17.74 -0.84
C VAL A 19 22.48 -17.19 -0.18
N THR A 20 22.45 -17.10 1.16
CA THR A 20 21.31 -16.51 1.87
C THR A 20 21.15 -15.02 1.56
N ALA A 21 22.25 -14.25 1.57
CA ALA A 21 22.23 -12.84 1.19
C ALA A 21 21.71 -12.66 -0.25
N LEU A 22 22.28 -13.39 -1.21
CA LEU A 22 21.84 -13.34 -2.61
C LEU A 22 20.38 -13.73 -2.75
N ASN A 23 19.92 -14.78 -2.07
CA ASN A 23 18.52 -15.19 -2.12
C ASN A 23 17.58 -14.11 -1.57
N VAL A 24 17.95 -13.41 -0.49
CA VAL A 24 17.17 -12.30 0.05
C VAL A 24 17.10 -11.15 -0.94
N LEU A 25 18.22 -10.76 -1.55
CA LEU A 25 18.24 -9.70 -2.57
C LEU A 25 17.42 -10.09 -3.81
N ASN A 26 17.45 -11.37 -4.20
CA ASN A 26 16.76 -11.87 -5.38
C ASN A 26 15.24 -12.00 -5.21
N ARG A 27 14.70 -11.85 -3.98
CA ARG A 27 13.25 -11.78 -3.76
C ARG A 27 12.60 -10.53 -4.36
N GLY A 28 13.40 -9.56 -4.80
CA GLY A 28 12.93 -8.32 -5.40
C GLY A 28 12.18 -7.42 -4.43
N PRO A 29 11.84 -6.19 -4.85
CA PRO A 29 11.08 -5.27 -4.04
C PRO A 29 9.67 -5.82 -3.77
N GLN A 30 9.25 -5.79 -2.51
CA GLN A 30 7.90 -6.18 -2.08
C GLN A 30 6.88 -5.06 -2.39
N THR A 31 6.78 -4.68 -3.67
CA THR A 31 6.03 -3.49 -4.14
C THR A 31 4.57 -3.50 -3.70
N HIS A 32 3.89 -4.63 -3.78
CA HIS A 32 2.52 -4.83 -3.26
C HIS A 32 2.36 -4.45 -1.78
N LYS A 33 3.32 -4.82 -0.92
CA LYS A 33 3.30 -4.42 0.49
C LYS A 33 3.60 -2.94 0.65
N ALA A 34 4.54 -2.43 -0.14
CA ALA A 34 4.92 -1.02 -0.09
C ALA A 34 3.75 -0.10 -0.50
N VAL A 35 3.04 -0.40 -1.59
CA VAL A 35 1.89 0.42 -2.01
C VAL A 35 0.76 0.37 -0.98
N MET A 36 0.46 -0.81 -0.41
CA MET A 36 -0.56 -0.92 0.65
C MET A 36 -0.14 -0.19 1.93
N LEU A 37 1.13 -0.26 2.32
CA LEU A 37 1.64 0.48 3.46
C LEU A 37 1.56 2.00 3.24
N MET A 38 1.90 2.48 2.04
CA MET A 38 1.80 3.89 1.70
C MET A 38 0.34 4.35 1.66
N MET A 39 -0.56 3.56 1.08
CA MET A 39 -1.99 3.87 1.09
C MET A 39 -2.54 3.92 2.52
N LYS A 40 -2.17 2.95 3.37
CA LYS A 40 -2.51 2.96 4.80
C LYS A 40 -2.02 4.23 5.50
N TYR A 41 -0.76 4.61 5.28
CA TYR A 41 -0.19 5.82 5.85
C TYR A 41 -0.97 7.08 5.44
N GLN A 42 -1.35 7.20 4.17
CA GLN A 42 -2.11 8.35 3.69
C GLN A 42 -3.52 8.41 4.28
N VAL A 43 -4.24 7.29 4.36
CA VAL A 43 -5.59 7.27 4.94
C VAL A 43 -5.58 7.52 6.45
N ASP A 44 -4.58 6.98 7.18
CA ASP A 44 -4.43 7.22 8.61
C ASP A 44 -4.08 8.70 8.88
N THR A 45 -3.21 9.29 8.05
CA THR A 45 -2.87 10.72 8.11
C THR A 45 -4.10 11.58 7.82
N ALA A 46 -4.85 11.27 6.76
CA ALA A 46 -6.10 11.97 6.44
C ALA A 46 -7.10 11.88 7.60
N ARG A 47 -7.24 10.69 8.20
CA ARG A 47 -8.09 10.48 9.36
C ARG A 47 -7.64 11.34 10.54
N SER A 48 -6.34 11.45 10.82
CA SER A 48 -5.84 12.30 11.92
C SER A 48 -6.16 13.79 11.74
N VAL A 49 -6.33 14.24 10.49
CA VAL A 49 -6.74 15.61 10.15
C VAL A 49 -8.24 15.81 10.38
N ILE A 50 -9.04 14.79 10.04
CA ILE A 50 -10.50 14.84 10.07
C ILE A 50 -11.07 14.53 11.47
N ASP A 51 -10.50 13.55 12.16
CA ASP A 51 -11.05 12.86 13.35
C ASP A 51 -10.47 13.36 14.69
N PRO A 52 -10.36 14.70 14.88
CA PRO A 52 -10.85 15.25 16.14
C PRO A 52 -11.95 16.31 15.97
N GLY A 53 -12.57 16.43 14.78
CA GLY A 53 -13.70 17.35 14.54
C GLY A 53 -13.38 18.54 13.62
N CYS A 54 -12.57 18.29 12.59
CA CYS A 54 -11.91 19.23 11.66
C CYS A 54 -11.88 20.72 12.10
N PRO A 55 -10.78 21.18 12.74
CA PRO A 55 -10.57 22.61 13.00
C PRO A 55 -10.46 23.44 11.71
N ASN A 56 -10.80 24.73 11.79
CA ASN A 56 -10.81 25.66 10.65
C ASN A 56 -9.51 25.59 9.80
N GLY A 57 -9.66 25.38 8.48
CA GLY A 57 -8.56 25.43 7.51
C GLY A 57 -7.74 24.15 7.34
N ALA A 58 -8.01 23.09 8.12
CA ALA A 58 -7.38 21.79 7.92
C ALA A 58 -8.00 21.06 6.73
N SER A 59 -7.19 20.57 5.80
CA SER A 59 -7.64 19.84 4.60
C SER A 59 -6.82 18.56 4.39
N ALA A 60 -7.53 17.44 4.23
CA ALA A 60 -6.93 16.16 3.88
C ALA A 60 -6.77 15.95 2.35
N GLN A 61 -7.02 16.98 1.51
CA GLN A 61 -7.04 16.86 0.05
C GLN A 61 -5.75 16.24 -0.52
N ARG A 62 -4.60 16.63 0.04
CA ARG A 62 -3.29 16.12 -0.41
C ARG A 62 -3.17 14.61 -0.22
N GLN A 63 -3.62 14.09 0.91
CA GLN A 63 -3.57 12.65 1.21
C GLN A 63 -4.45 11.88 0.24
N PHE A 64 -5.63 12.40 -0.10
CA PHE A 64 -6.53 11.80 -1.09
C PHE A 64 -5.95 11.85 -2.50
N ALA A 65 -5.31 12.94 -2.90
CA ALA A 65 -4.63 13.03 -4.19
C ALA A 65 -3.49 12.00 -4.29
N THR A 66 -2.78 11.77 -3.18
CA THR A 66 -1.73 10.75 -3.11
C THR A 66 -2.31 9.34 -3.18
N LEU A 67 -3.41 9.06 -2.47
CA LEU A 67 -4.14 7.79 -2.57
C LEU A 67 -4.60 7.51 -4.01
N ARG A 68 -5.08 8.55 -4.71
CA ARG A 68 -5.51 8.45 -6.10
C ARG A 68 -4.36 8.14 -7.06
N ALA A 69 -3.19 8.73 -6.85
CA ALA A 69 -2.01 8.38 -7.65
C ALA A 69 -1.55 6.94 -7.37
N LEU A 70 -1.51 6.52 -6.09
CA LEU A 70 -1.14 5.15 -5.72
C LEU A 70 -2.11 4.10 -6.27
N SER A 71 -3.39 4.46 -6.47
CA SER A 71 -4.39 3.52 -6.97
C SER A 71 -4.31 3.23 -8.48
N ASP A 72 -3.52 4.01 -9.24
CA ASP A 72 -3.23 3.73 -10.65
C ASP A 72 -2.29 2.53 -10.83
N ASP A 73 -1.44 2.25 -9.84
CA ASP A 73 -0.43 1.19 -9.92
C ASP A 73 -0.96 -0.19 -9.47
N LEU A 74 -2.18 -0.26 -8.92
CA LEU A 74 -2.69 -1.48 -8.28
C LEU A 74 -2.73 -2.66 -9.25
N ASP A 75 -3.27 -2.50 -10.45
CA ASP A 75 -3.40 -3.61 -11.40
C ASP A 75 -2.02 -4.10 -11.85
N ALA A 76 -1.10 -3.18 -12.13
CA ALA A 76 0.27 -3.49 -12.54
C ALA A 76 1.05 -4.22 -11.44
N ILE A 77 0.77 -3.94 -10.17
CA ILE A 77 1.44 -4.55 -9.02
C ILE A 77 0.83 -5.89 -8.63
N PHE A 78 -0.49 -6.04 -8.66
CA PHE A 78 -1.19 -7.20 -8.11
C PHE A 78 -1.50 -8.29 -9.13
N VAL A 79 -1.84 -7.96 -10.39
CA VAL A 79 -2.13 -8.98 -11.41
C VAL A 79 -0.96 -9.94 -11.66
N PRO A 80 0.30 -9.49 -11.76
CA PRO A 80 1.45 -10.41 -11.90
C PRO A 80 1.67 -11.35 -10.70
N ARG A 81 1.00 -11.10 -9.57
CA ARG A 81 1.06 -11.94 -8.37
C ARG A 81 -0.03 -13.03 -8.34
N GLY A 82 -0.82 -13.17 -9.40
CA GLY A 82 -1.85 -14.20 -9.53
C GLY A 82 -3.25 -13.77 -9.09
N PHE A 83 -3.48 -12.47 -8.88
CA PHE A 83 -4.82 -11.93 -8.68
C PHE A 83 -5.60 -12.00 -10.00
N ASP A 84 -6.88 -12.39 -9.92
CA ASP A 84 -7.74 -12.42 -11.09
C ASP A 84 -7.85 -11.02 -11.71
N LYS A 85 -7.50 -10.89 -12.98
CA LYS A 85 -7.38 -9.60 -13.66
C LYS A 85 -8.71 -8.86 -13.72
N GLU A 86 -9.81 -9.56 -13.98
CA GLU A 86 -11.12 -8.94 -14.18
C GLU A 86 -11.73 -8.53 -12.83
N LEU A 87 -11.70 -9.43 -11.86
CA LEU A 87 -12.22 -9.20 -10.52
C LEU A 87 -11.41 -8.13 -9.78
N PHE A 88 -10.08 -8.22 -9.83
CA PHE A 88 -9.22 -7.23 -9.18
C PHE A 88 -9.30 -5.88 -9.89
N GLY A 89 -9.25 -5.87 -11.22
CA GLY A 89 -9.39 -4.65 -12.01
C GLY A 89 -10.71 -3.91 -11.74
N LYS A 90 -11.80 -4.65 -11.48
CA LYS A 90 -13.08 -4.05 -11.05
C LYS A 90 -12.96 -3.38 -9.68
N GLN A 91 -12.38 -4.04 -8.68
CA GLN A 91 -12.23 -3.46 -7.33
C GLN A 91 -11.27 -2.26 -7.34
N SER A 92 -10.16 -2.34 -8.09
CA SER A 92 -9.19 -1.25 -8.23
C SER A 92 -9.82 -0.05 -8.95
N GLN A 93 -10.64 -0.27 -9.97
CA GLN A 93 -11.38 0.80 -10.65
C GLN A 93 -12.39 1.46 -9.70
N GLN A 94 -13.15 0.68 -8.94
CA GLN A 94 -14.08 1.25 -7.97
C GLN A 94 -13.38 2.07 -6.89
N MET A 95 -12.17 1.70 -6.50
CA MET A 95 -11.36 2.51 -5.58
C MET A 95 -10.94 3.85 -6.23
N ARG A 96 -10.48 3.82 -7.49
CA ARG A 96 -10.18 5.04 -8.27
C ARG A 96 -11.41 5.96 -8.37
N ASP A 97 -12.57 5.41 -8.71
CA ASP A 97 -13.82 6.17 -8.85
C ASP A 97 -14.24 6.83 -7.52
N ARG A 98 -14.12 6.11 -6.40
CA ARG A 98 -14.40 6.65 -5.05
C ARG A 98 -13.43 7.78 -4.68
N LEU A 99 -12.16 7.64 -5.02
CA LEU A 99 -11.14 8.67 -4.80
C LEU A 99 -11.36 9.89 -5.69
N ASP A 100 -11.72 9.69 -6.96
CA ASP A 100 -12.07 10.78 -7.88
C ASP A 100 -13.30 11.55 -7.38
N LYS A 101 -14.33 10.85 -6.91
CA LYS A 101 -15.50 11.46 -6.28
C LYS A 101 -15.14 12.21 -4.99
N ALA A 102 -14.28 11.63 -4.15
CA ALA A 102 -13.82 12.28 -2.92
C ALA A 102 -13.03 13.56 -3.21
N LEU A 103 -12.21 13.58 -4.26
CA LEU A 103 -11.43 14.76 -4.65
C LEU A 103 -12.28 15.91 -5.20
N GLN A 104 -13.48 15.62 -5.71
CA GLN A 104 -14.46 16.63 -6.14
C GLN A 104 -15.23 17.28 -4.98
N THR A 105 -15.04 16.82 -3.74
CA THR A 105 -15.69 17.42 -2.57
C THR A 105 -15.12 18.79 -2.26
N ASP A 106 -15.91 19.64 -1.59
CA ASP A 106 -15.42 20.89 -1.05
C ASP A 106 -14.56 20.62 0.20
N TRP A 107 -13.26 20.82 0.07
CA TRP A 107 -12.28 20.59 1.13
C TRP A 107 -12.28 21.67 2.22
N SER A 108 -13.12 22.70 2.12
CA SER A 108 -13.25 23.73 3.15
C SER A 108 -14.17 23.33 4.32
N GLY A 109 -15.05 22.34 4.11
CA GLY A 109 -16.04 21.91 5.11
C GLY A 109 -15.72 20.57 5.76
N CYS A 110 -15.81 20.51 7.09
CA CYS A 110 -15.60 19.26 7.84
C CYS A 110 -16.57 18.13 7.43
N PRO A 111 -17.89 18.36 7.26
CA PRO A 111 -18.81 17.30 6.86
C PRO A 111 -18.45 16.66 5.52
N GLN A 112 -17.99 17.45 4.55
CA GLN A 112 -17.57 16.99 3.23
C GLN A 112 -16.29 16.15 3.31
N GLN A 113 -15.33 16.54 4.15
CA GLN A 113 -14.13 15.74 4.38
C GLN A 113 -14.44 14.40 5.08
N VAL A 114 -15.38 14.40 6.04
CA VAL A 114 -15.87 13.16 6.69
C VAL A 114 -16.52 12.23 5.67
N GLU A 115 -17.35 12.77 4.78
CA GLU A 115 -17.98 11.98 3.72
C GLU A 115 -16.95 11.42 2.73
N ALA A 116 -15.98 12.24 2.32
CA ALA A 116 -14.85 11.80 1.50
C ALA A 116 -14.10 10.63 2.17
N LEU A 117 -13.81 10.72 3.47
CA LEU A 117 -13.14 9.67 4.23
C LEU A 117 -13.98 8.38 4.28
N ASN A 118 -15.30 8.49 4.45
CA ASN A 118 -16.18 7.33 4.46
C ASN A 118 -16.21 6.62 3.09
N LEU A 119 -16.26 7.36 1.99
CA LEU A 119 -16.19 6.80 0.63
C LEU A 119 -14.90 5.99 0.43
N VAL A 120 -13.76 6.54 0.84
CA VAL A 120 -12.47 5.85 0.72
C VAL A 120 -12.40 4.61 1.62
N ARG A 121 -12.88 4.70 2.88
CA ARG A 121 -12.92 3.54 3.79
C ARG A 121 -13.77 2.39 3.25
N GLN A 122 -14.90 2.69 2.61
CA GLN A 122 -15.72 1.68 1.94
C GLN A 122 -14.98 1.05 0.76
N GLY A 123 -14.19 1.84 0.01
CA GLY A 123 -13.31 1.32 -1.05
C GLY A 123 -12.27 0.34 -0.52
N CYS A 124 -11.55 0.72 0.53
CA CYS A 124 -10.59 -0.17 1.19
C CYS A 124 -11.26 -1.48 1.64
N LYS A 125 -12.41 -1.39 2.34
CA LYS A 125 -13.14 -2.55 2.83
C LYS A 125 -13.61 -3.47 1.69
N SER A 126 -14.24 -2.92 0.66
CA SER A 126 -14.75 -3.67 -0.49
C SER A 126 -13.67 -4.49 -1.18
N CYS A 127 -12.48 -3.90 -1.37
CA CYS A 127 -11.37 -4.61 -1.99
C CYS A 127 -10.80 -5.70 -1.06
N HIS A 128 -10.64 -5.41 0.23
CA HIS A 128 -10.04 -6.36 1.17
C HIS A 128 -10.99 -7.52 1.52
N ASP A 129 -12.30 -7.29 1.58
CA ASP A 129 -13.28 -8.37 1.79
C ASP A 129 -13.22 -9.41 0.65
N GLU A 130 -12.90 -8.99 -0.58
CA GLU A 130 -12.84 -9.87 -1.76
C GLU A 130 -11.54 -10.70 -1.80
N PHE A 131 -10.43 -10.16 -1.28
CA PHE A 131 -9.08 -10.71 -1.53
C PHE A 131 -8.26 -11.04 -0.28
N GLU A 132 -8.67 -10.58 0.90
CA GLU A 132 -8.00 -10.84 2.20
C GLU A 132 -8.92 -11.54 3.22
N GLY A 133 -10.13 -11.91 2.80
CA GLY A 133 -11.13 -12.61 3.62
C GLY A 133 -10.82 -14.07 3.91
#